data_AF-A0A968NMD6-F1
#
_entry.id   AF-A0A968NMD6-F1
#
_cell.length_a   1.000
_cell.length_b   1.000
_cell.length_c   1.000
_cell.angle_alpha   90.00
_cell.angle_beta   90.00
_cell.angle_gamma   90.00
#
_symmetry.space_group_name_H-M   'P 1'
#
loop_
_entity.id
_entity.type
_entity.pdbx_description
1 polymer ?
#
loop_
_entity_poly.entity_id
_entity_poly.type
_entity_poly.pdbx_seq_one_letter_code
_entity_poly.pdbx_strand_id
1 'polypeptide(L)'
;MSTYATIREVLSLYSAKVTSQKAELLDYRQKEITWAQEKLELSTQLAQALANDAADAERIQEAEAQAQTDREALVNAEAALRAYKEQDEQEDNALLVQLQEALSQLEPPQEAAT
;
A
#
# COMPACT_ATOMS: atom_id res chain seq x y z
N MET A 1 -31.17 21.62 -12.67
CA MET A 1 -29.88 20.92 -12.89
C MET A 1 -30.13 19.75 -13.82
N SER A 2 -29.22 19.48 -14.76
CA SER A 2 -29.30 18.31 -15.65
C SER A 2 -28.82 17.06 -14.92
N THR A 3 -29.45 15.91 -15.16
CA THR A 3 -29.04 14.58 -14.65
C THR A 3 -27.55 14.30 -14.88
N TYR A 4 -27.00 14.82 -15.99
CA TYR A 4 -25.58 14.71 -16.34
C TYR A 4 -24.65 15.43 -15.35
N ALA A 5 -25.05 16.60 -14.85
CA ALA A 5 -24.26 17.36 -13.88
C ALA A 5 -24.23 16.66 -12.51
N THR A 6 -25.37 16.10 -12.09
CA THR A 6 -25.48 15.35 -10.84
C THR A 6 -24.65 14.07 -10.86
N ILE A 7 -24.63 13.34 -11.98
CA ILE A 7 -23.80 12.13 -12.13
C ILE A 7 -22.31 12.47 -12.00
N ARG A 8 -21.85 13.56 -12.65
CA ARG A 8 -20.44 14.00 -12.54
C ARG A 8 -20.05 14.37 -11.11
N GLU A 9 -20.93 15.06 -10.39
CA GLU A 9 -20.68 15.47 -9.00
C GLU A 9 -20.57 14.27 -8.06
N VAL A 10 -21.50 13.30 -8.17
CA VAL A 10 -21.45 12.07 -7.36
C VAL A 10 -20.19 11.24 -7.68
N LEU A 11 -19.84 11.10 -8.96
CA LEU A 11 -18.61 10.40 -9.36
C LEU A 11 -17.35 11.09 -8.84
N SER A 12 -17.31 12.42 -8.87
CA SER A 12 -16.18 13.20 -8.34
C SER A 12 -16.02 13.03 -6.83
N LEU A 13 -17.13 13.08 -6.07
CA LEU A 13 -17.11 12.88 -4.62
C LEU A 13 -16.71 11.45 -4.24
N TYR A 14 -17.21 10.45 -4.96
CA TYR A 14 -16.84 9.05 -4.74
C TYR A 14 -15.36 8.80 -5.03
N SER A 15 -14.85 9.29 -6.17
CA SER A 15 -13.44 9.20 -6.53
C SER A 15 -12.53 9.84 -5.49
N ALA A 16 -12.86 11.06 -5.03
CA ALA A 16 -12.08 11.74 -4.00
C ALA A 16 -12.05 10.96 -2.67
N LYS A 17 -13.16 10.36 -2.25
CA LYS A 17 -13.23 9.53 -1.03
C LYS A 17 -12.36 8.28 -1.17
N VAL A 18 -12.42 7.60 -2.31
CA VAL A 18 -11.62 6.39 -2.57
C VAL A 18 -10.13 6.74 -2.55
N THR A 19 -9.71 7.83 -3.20
CA THR A 19 -8.32 8.31 -3.17
C THR A 19 -7.83 8.62 -1.75
N SER A 20 -8.67 9.23 -0.89
CA SER A 20 -8.31 9.52 0.51
C SER A 20 -8.07 8.26 1.33
N GLN A 21 -8.97 7.25 1.21
CA GLN A 21 -8.84 6.00 1.95
C GLN A 21 -7.64 5.18 1.50
N LYS A 22 -7.34 5.21 0.19
CA LYS A 22 -6.14 4.59 -0.38
C LYS A 22 -4.87 5.20 0.20
N ALA A 23 -4.79 6.54 0.26
CA ALA A 23 -3.65 7.25 0.83
C ALA A 23 -3.44 6.92 2.32
N GLU A 24 -4.52 6.88 3.10
CA GLU A 24 -4.46 6.51 4.53
C GLU A 24 -3.95 5.07 4.73
N LEU A 25 -4.38 4.12 3.90
CA LEU A 25 -3.91 2.74 3.98
C LEU A 25 -2.43 2.62 3.61
N LEU A 26 -1.97 3.32 2.56
CA LEU A 26 -0.55 3.37 2.18
C LEU A 26 0.32 3.91 3.32
N ASP A 27 -0.12 5.00 3.95
CA ASP A 27 0.56 5.60 5.10
C ASP A 27 0.62 4.63 6.29
N TYR A 28 -0.50 3.95 6.60
CA TYR A 28 -0.54 2.93 7.65
C TYR A 28 0.44 1.76 7.36
N ARG A 29 0.44 1.22 6.14
CA ARG A 29 1.38 0.14 5.75
C ARG A 29 2.83 0.57 5.83
N GLN A 30 3.13 1.82 5.45
CA GLN A 30 4.49 2.36 5.55
C GLN A 30 4.94 2.52 7.00
N LYS A 31 4.03 2.90 7.91
CA LYS A 31 4.28 2.91 9.36
C LYS A 31 4.55 1.52 9.91
N GLU A 32 3.77 0.51 9.49
CA GLU A 32 4.02 -0.90 9.89
C GLU A 32 5.41 -1.36 9.47
N ILE A 33 5.88 -1.00 8.26
CA ILE A 33 7.25 -1.29 7.81
C ILE A 33 8.28 -0.59 8.68
N THR A 34 8.06 0.69 8.99
CA THR A 34 8.98 1.47 9.84
C THR A 34 9.11 0.83 11.22
N TRP A 35 7.99 0.43 11.84
CA TRP A 35 8.01 -0.28 13.12
C TRP A 35 8.71 -1.65 13.04
N ALA A 36 8.52 -2.40 11.95
CA ALA A 36 9.21 -3.67 11.75
C ALA A 36 10.73 -3.48 11.61
N GLN A 37 11.17 -2.41 10.93
CA GLN A 37 12.58 -2.04 10.81
C GLN A 37 13.19 -1.66 12.17
N GLU A 38 12.54 -0.80 12.94
CA GLU A 38 12.97 -0.41 14.28
C GLU A 38 13.09 -1.63 15.20
N LYS A 39 12.13 -2.55 15.12
CA LYS A 39 12.15 -3.78 15.93
C LYS A 39 13.32 -4.69 15.55
N LEU A 40 13.57 -4.88 14.25
CA LEU A 40 14.72 -5.64 13.74
C LEU A 40 16.05 -5.02 14.19
N GLU A 41 16.16 -3.69 14.13
CA GLU A 41 17.35 -2.98 14.59
C GLU A 41 17.60 -3.26 16.08
N LEU A 42 16.58 -3.12 16.92
CA LEU A 42 16.69 -3.37 18.36
C LEU A 42 17.05 -4.82 18.68
N SER A 43 16.43 -5.81 18.02
CA SER A 43 16.75 -7.23 18.25
C SER A 43 18.15 -7.59 17.76
N THR A 44 18.61 -6.98 16.66
CA THR A 44 19.99 -7.14 16.18
C THR A 44 21.01 -6.53 17.15
N GLN A 45 20.75 -5.32 17.66
CA GLN A 45 21.61 -4.68 18.67
C GLN A 45 21.68 -5.50 19.95
N LEU A 46 20.56 -6.09 20.38
CA LEU A 46 20.51 -6.98 21.54
C LEU A 46 21.36 -8.24 21.32
N ALA A 47 21.22 -8.91 20.18
CA ALA A 47 22.02 -10.09 19.84
C ALA A 47 23.53 -9.76 19.85
N GLN A 48 23.92 -8.62 19.28
CA GLN A 48 25.31 -8.15 19.27
C GLN A 48 25.84 -7.83 20.66
N ALA A 49 25.04 -7.16 21.50
CA ALA A 49 25.42 -6.84 22.87
C ALA A 49 25.64 -8.12 23.68
N LEU A 50 24.73 -9.10 23.59
CA LEU A 50 24.86 -10.40 24.25
C LEU A 50 26.10 -11.17 23.79
N ALA A 51 26.40 -11.14 22.49
CA ALA A 51 27.60 -11.79 21.94
C ALA A 51 28.90 -11.15 22.45
N ASN A 52 28.95 -9.82 22.60
CA ASN A 52 30.13 -9.10 23.07
C ASN A 52 30.40 -9.30 24.57
N ASP A 53 29.34 -9.50 25.37
CA ASP A 53 29.45 -9.73 26.81
C ASP A 53 29.83 -11.17 27.19
N ALA A 54 30.05 -12.05 26.20
CA ALA A 54 30.31 -13.49 26.36
C ALA A 54 29.25 -14.19 27.23
N ALA A 55 28.01 -13.70 27.16
CA ALA A 55 26.90 -14.16 27.97
C ALA A 55 26.15 -15.27 27.23
N ASP A 56 26.06 -16.44 27.87
CA ASP A 56 25.13 -17.55 27.59
C ASP A 56 24.73 -17.77 26.11
N ALA A 57 25.30 -18.81 25.50
CA ALA A 57 25.02 -19.18 24.12
C ALA A 57 23.53 -19.40 23.83
N GLU A 58 22.73 -19.84 24.81
CA GLU A 58 21.28 -20.03 24.64
C GLU A 58 20.58 -18.67 24.42
N ARG A 59 20.94 -17.66 25.21
CA ARG A 59 20.36 -16.30 25.10
C ARG A 59 20.79 -15.59 23.83
N ILE A 60 22.01 -15.83 23.35
CA ILE A 60 22.47 -15.33 22.06
C ILE A 60 21.63 -15.94 20.94
N GLN A 61 21.45 -17.27 20.93
CA GLN A 61 20.64 -17.96 19.92
C GLN A 61 19.18 -17.51 19.93
N GLU A 62 18.59 -17.27 21.10
CA GLU A 62 17.24 -16.71 21.22
C GLU A 62 17.13 -15.31 20.62
N ALA A 63 18.09 -14.43 20.90
CA ALA A 63 18.11 -13.08 20.36
C ALA A 63 18.30 -13.08 18.83
N GLU A 64 19.16 -13.96 18.30
CA GLU A 64 19.34 -14.15 16.86
C GLU A 64 18.08 -14.70 16.19
N ALA A 65 17.40 -15.67 16.82
CA ALA A 65 16.12 -16.19 16.33
C ALA A 65 15.03 -15.10 16.31
N GLN A 66 15.02 -14.22 17.31
CA GLN A 66 14.12 -13.07 17.35
C GLN A 66 14.42 -12.08 16.22
N ALA A 67 15.70 -11.76 15.98
CA ALA A 67 16.10 -10.90 14.86
C ALA A 67 15.72 -11.52 13.50
N GLN A 68 15.86 -12.83 13.35
CA GLN A 68 15.42 -13.52 12.14
C GLN A 68 13.90 -13.47 11.96
N THR A 69 13.13 -13.63 13.03
CA THR A 69 11.66 -13.49 13.00
C THR A 69 11.24 -12.06 12.63
N ASP A 70 11.91 -11.04 13.18
CA ASP A 70 11.63 -9.63 12.87
C ASP A 70 11.99 -9.30 11.41
N ARG A 71 13.04 -9.92 10.88
CA ARG A 71 13.40 -9.81 9.46
C ARG A 71 12.34 -10.41 8.55
N GLU A 72 11.80 -11.57 8.89
CA GLU A 72 10.71 -12.19 8.13
C GLU A 72 9.44 -11.34 8.18
N ALA A 73 9.11 -10.76 9.34
CA ALA A 73 8.00 -9.83 9.48
C ALA A 73 8.17 -8.58 8.59
N LEU A 74 9.39 -8.03 8.52
CA LEU A 74 9.71 -6.91 7.64
C LEU A 74 9.49 -7.26 6.16
N VAL A 75 10.03 -8.39 5.70
CA VAL A 75 9.85 -8.85 4.31
C VAL A 75 8.37 -9.02 3.95
N ASN A 76 7.58 -9.58 4.86
CA ASN A 76 6.14 -9.74 4.66
C ASN A 76 5.40 -8.39 4.59
N ALA A 77 5.76 -7.43 5.44
CA ALA A 77 5.19 -6.08 5.41
C ALA A 77 5.54 -5.34 4.11
N GLU A 78 6.79 -5.43 3.64
CA GLU A 78 7.23 -4.86 2.37
C GLU A 78 6.52 -5.50 1.17
N ALA A 79 6.35 -6.83 1.18
CA ALA A 79 5.61 -7.54 0.14
C ALA A 79 4.14 -7.13 0.10
N ALA A 80 3.49 -6.96 1.26
CA ALA A 80 2.11 -6.50 1.36
C ALA A 80 1.95 -5.06 0.82
N LEU A 81 2.88 -4.15 1.11
CA LEU A 81 2.88 -2.80 0.56
C LEU A 81 3.05 -2.82 -0.97
N ARG A 82 3.96 -3.64 -1.50
CA ARG A 82 4.17 -3.76 -2.94
C ARG A 82 2.93 -4.28 -3.65
N ALA A 83 2.33 -5.37 -3.14
CA ALA A 83 1.12 -5.94 -3.71
C ALA A 83 -0.04 -4.93 -3.73
N TYR A 84 -0.16 -4.12 -2.67
CA TYR A 84 -1.17 -3.06 -2.63
C TYR A 84 -0.94 -1.99 -3.71
N LYS A 85 0.30 -1.51 -3.89
CA LYS A 85 0.63 -0.53 -4.93
C LYS A 85 0.37 -1.06 -6.34
N GLU A 86 0.73 -2.31 -6.60
CA GLU A 86 0.47 -2.96 -7.89
C GLU A 86 -1.04 -3.11 -8.15
N GLN A 87 -1.82 -3.47 -7.13
CA GLN A 87 -3.28 -3.53 -7.24
C GLN A 87 -3.89 -2.14 -7.46
N ASP A 88 -3.37 -1.12 -6.79
CA ASP A 88 -3.83 0.27 -6.91
C ASP A 88 -3.64 0.80 -8.34
N GLU A 89 -2.46 0.58 -8.94
CA GLU A 89 -2.17 0.92 -10.33
C GLU A 89 -3.10 0.19 -11.32
N GLN A 90 -3.45 -1.06 -11.03
CA GLN A 90 -4.39 -1.82 -11.87
C GLN A 90 -5.82 -1.30 -11.76
N GLU A 91 -6.28 -0.96 -10.55
CA GLU A 91 -7.61 -0.41 -10.31
C GLU A 91 -7.78 0.96 -10.97
N ASP A 92 -6.76 1.83 -10.84
CA ASP A 92 -6.78 3.16 -11.46
C ASP A 92 -6.80 3.07 -13.00
N ASN A 93 -6.01 2.16 -13.58
CA ASN A 93 -6.08 1.90 -15.03
C ASN A 93 -7.44 1.36 -15.46
N ALA A 94 -8.06 0.44 -14.69
CA ALA A 94 -9.38 -0.09 -14.99
C ALA A 94 -10.47 1.00 -14.92
N LEU A 95 -10.42 1.88 -13.91
CA LEU A 95 -11.32 3.02 -13.78
C LEU A 95 -11.14 4.01 -14.93
N LEU A 96 -9.90 4.27 -15.37
CA LEU A 96 -9.63 5.11 -16.54
C LEU A 96 -10.22 4.54 -17.82
N VAL A 97 -10.10 3.22 -18.05
CA VAL A 97 -10.71 2.55 -19.21
C VAL A 97 -12.24 2.64 -19.13
N GLN A 98 -12.85 2.35 -17.99
CA GLN A 98 -14.30 2.48 -17.81
C GLN A 98 -14.79 3.91 -18.01
N LEU A 99 -14.02 4.90 -17.56
CA LEU A 99 -14.30 6.33 -17.81
C LEU A 99 -14.22 6.66 -19.30
N GLN A 100 -13.21 6.16 -20.01
CA GLN A 100 -13.08 6.35 -21.46
C GLN A 100 -14.24 5.70 -22.22
N GLU A 101 -14.65 4.48 -21.83
CA GLU A 101 -15.81 3.78 -22.40
C GLU A 101 -17.13 4.49 -22.09
N ALA A 102 -17.32 4.96 -20.85
CA ALA A 102 -18.51 5.72 -20.49
C ALA A 102 -18.57 7.05 -21.26
N LEU A 103 -17.43 7.72 -21.43
CA LEU A 103 -17.34 8.96 -22.21
C LEU A 103 -17.61 8.73 -23.70
N SER A 104 -17.11 7.66 -24.31
CA SER A 104 -17.37 7.35 -25.73
C SER A 104 -18.83 7.01 -26.01
N GLN A 105 -19.54 6.43 -25.04
CA GLN A 105 -21.00 6.22 -25.13
C GLN A 105 -21.83 7.50 -24.90
N LEU A 106 -21.21 8.54 -24.34
CA LEU A 106 -21.81 9.84 -24.10
C LEU A 106 -21.41 10.88 -25.16
N GLU A 107 -20.40 10.61 -25.99
CA GLU A 107 -20.14 11.40 -27.18
C GLU A 107 -21.37 11.31 -28.09
N PRO A 108 -21.98 12.45 -28.49
CA PRO A 108 -23.00 12.40 -29.51
C PRO A 108 -22.38 11.71 -30.74
N PRO A 109 -23.13 10.89 -31.49
CA PRO A 109 -22.63 10.38 -32.75
C PRO A 109 -22.05 11.57 -33.49
N GLN A 110 -20.78 11.50 -33.89
CA GLN A 110 -20.26 12.44 -34.87
C GLN A 110 -21.22 12.28 -36.04
N GLU A 111 -22.14 13.24 -36.18
CA GLU A 111 -22.83 13.46 -37.43
C GLU A 111 -21.69 13.63 -38.42
N ALA A 112 -21.41 12.56 -39.16
CA ALA A 112 -20.72 12.66 -40.42
C ALA A 112 -21.55 13.67 -41.19
N ALA A 113 -21.13 14.93 -41.13
CA ALA A 113 -21.68 16.01 -41.91
C ALA A 113 -21.33 15.68 -43.36
N THR A 114 -22.27 14.96 -43.99
CA THR A 114 -22.48 14.71 -45.43
C THR A 114 -21.34 14.11 -46.25
#